data_AF-A0A258BAB9-F1
#
_entry.id   AF-A0A258BAB9-F1
#
_cell.length_a   1.000
_cell.length_b   1.000
_cell.length_c   1.000
_cell.angle_alpha   90.00
_cell.angle_beta   90.00
_cell.angle_gamma   90.00
#
_symmetry.space_group_name_H-M   'P 1'
#
loop_
_entity.id
_entity.type
_entity.pdbx_description
1 polymer ?
#
loop_
_entity_poly.entity_id
_entity_poly.type
_entity_poly.pdbx_seq_one_letter_code
_entity_poly.pdbx_strand_id
1 'polypeptide(L)' 'RLQSYGDDTASIRAFGEEVVTDLCDQLLTAGAPGLHFYSLNQADAVLAIADNLSLNK' A
#
# COMPACT_ATOMS: atom_id res chain seq x y z
N ARG A 1 11.23 -9.96 -7.19
CA ARG A 1 9.99 -10.37 -6.50
C ARG A 1 8.78 -10.18 -7.40
N LEU A 2 8.57 -9.00 -8.00
CA LEU A 2 7.42 -8.78 -8.90
C LEU A 2 7.41 -9.65 -10.17
N GLN A 3 8.57 -9.85 -10.80
CA GLN A 3 8.69 -10.60 -12.07
C GLN A 3 8.31 -12.09 -11.99
N SER A 4 8.26 -12.69 -10.79
CA SER A 4 7.87 -14.09 -10.62
C SER A 4 6.36 -14.34 -10.63
N TYR A 5 5.54 -13.28 -10.57
CA TYR A 5 4.07 -13.41 -10.55
C TYR A 5 3.44 -13.46 -11.95
N GLY A 6 4.21 -13.22 -13.02
CA GLY A 6 3.70 -13.31 -14.40
C GLY A 6 2.46 -12.44 -14.63
N ASP A 7 1.37 -13.07 -15.06
CA ASP A 7 0.06 -12.44 -15.30
C ASP A 7 -0.91 -12.55 -14.11
N ASP A 8 -0.47 -13.10 -12.97
CA ASP A 8 -1.28 -13.19 -11.76
C ASP A 8 -1.45 -11.80 -11.12
N THR A 9 -2.41 -11.07 -11.66
CA THR A 9 -2.74 -9.70 -11.27
C THR A 9 -3.19 -9.63 -9.82
N ALA A 10 -3.81 -10.70 -9.29
CA ALA A 10 -4.25 -10.73 -7.90
C ALA A 10 -3.04 -10.80 -6.96
N SER A 11 -2.09 -11.71 -7.22
CA SER A 11 -0.85 -11.79 -6.45
C SER A 11 0.02 -10.55 -6.59
N ILE A 12 0.07 -9.92 -7.78
CA ILE A 12 0.80 -8.66 -7.99
C ILE A 12 0.21 -7.54 -7.14
N ARG A 13 -1.13 -7.43 -7.07
CA ARG A 13 -1.79 -6.41 -6.25
C ARG A 13 -1.55 -6.63 -4.76
N ALA A 14 -1.72 -7.86 -4.27
CA ALA A 14 -1.49 -8.20 -2.87
C ALA A 14 -0.03 -7.92 -2.45
N PHE A 15 0.94 -8.29 -3.29
CA PHE A 15 2.34 -7.99 -3.04
C PHE A 15 2.63 -6.48 -3.08
N GLY A 16 2.03 -5.75 -4.02
CA GLY A 16 2.15 -4.30 -4.09
C GLY A 16 1.58 -3.61 -2.85
N GLU A 17 0.43 -4.06 -2.36
CA GLU A 17 -0.18 -3.58 -1.12
C GLU A 17 0.76 -3.77 0.07
N GLU A 18 1.26 -4.99 0.29
CA GLU A 18 2.19 -5.31 1.39
C GLU A 18 3.43 -4.41 1.38
N VAL A 19 4.09 -4.29 0.22
CA VAL A 19 5.31 -3.49 0.07
C VAL A 19 5.04 -2.01 0.35
N VAL A 20 3.91 -1.48 -0.11
CA VAL A 20 3.57 -0.07 0.09
C VAL A 20 3.15 0.18 1.53
N THR A 21 2.40 -0.72 2.16
CA THR A 21 2.08 -0.67 3.60
C THR A 21 3.35 -0.62 4.43
N ASP A 22 4.32 -1.51 4.20
CA ASP A 22 5.59 -1.54 4.93
C ASP A 22 6.40 -0.24 4.77
N LEU A 23 6.42 0.32 3.55
CA LEU A 23 7.09 1.59 3.29
C LEU A 23 6.42 2.75 4.06
N CYS A 24 5.09 2.80 4.02
CA CYS A 24 4.32 3.82 4.72
C CYS A 24 4.50 3.72 6.24
N ASP A 25 4.49 2.51 6.81
CA ASP A 25 4.77 2.29 8.25
C ASP A 25 6.17 2.78 8.64
N GLN A 26 7.18 2.47 7.83
CA GLN A 26 8.55 2.96 8.06
C GLN A 26 8.63 4.49 8.04
N LEU A 27 7.93 5.16 7.11
CA LEU A 27 7.91 6.61 7.02
C LEU A 27 7.22 7.25 8.24
N LEU A 28 6.07 6.70 8.65
CA LEU A 28 5.35 7.17 9.84
C LEU A 28 6.18 6.96 11.11
N THR A 29 6.79 5.79 11.26
CA THR A 29 7.70 5.48 12.37
C THR A 29 8.92 6.40 12.39
N ALA A 30 9.43 6.80 11.23
CA ALA A 30 10.52 7.77 11.09
C ALA A 30 10.10 9.22 11.36
N GLY A 31 8.83 9.49 11.69
CA GLY A 31 8.34 10.81 12.06
C GLY A 31 7.80 11.66 10.90
N ALA A 32 7.46 11.04 9.76
CA ALA A 32 6.74 11.74 8.71
C ALA A 32 5.39 12.27 9.26
N PRO A 33 4.99 13.52 8.94
CA PRO A 33 3.77 14.12 9.50
C PRO A 33 2.47 13.52 8.94
N GLY A 34 2.54 12.77 7.85
CA GLY A 34 1.39 12.15 7.20
C GLY A 34 1.75 11.55 5.84
N LEU A 35 0.76 10.96 5.19
CA LEU A 35 0.88 10.28 3.90
C LEU A 35 -0.06 10.92 2.87
N HIS A 36 0.37 10.99 1.61
CA HIS A 36 -0.44 11.44 0.50
C HIS A 36 -0.43 10.38 -0.61
N PHE A 37 -1.61 9.91 -1.00
CA PHE A 37 -1.76 8.83 -1.98
C PHE A 37 -2.24 9.37 -3.33
N TYR A 38 -1.55 8.96 -4.40
CA TYR A 38 -2.08 9.07 -5.75
C TYR A 38 -2.90 7.83 -6.08
N SER A 39 -4.22 7.91 -5.88
CA SER A 39 -5.12 6.76 -6.06
C SER A 39 -5.32 6.35 -7.53
N LEU A 40 -4.99 7.22 -8.48
CA LEU A 40 -5.27 6.99 -9.92
C LEU A 40 -6.75 6.60 -10.17
N ASN A 41 -7.68 7.24 -9.45
CA ASN A 41 -9.12 6.94 -9.46
C ASN A 41 -9.49 5.52 -8.97
N GLN A 42 -8.59 4.83 -8.25
CA GLN A 42 -8.82 3.52 -7.65
C GLN A 42 -8.71 3.63 -6.13
N ALA A 43 -9.85 3.63 -5.44
CA ALA A 43 -9.89 3.82 -3.99
C ALA A 43 -9.43 2.59 -3.21
N ASP A 44 -9.77 1.38 -3.70
CA ASP A 44 -9.61 0.13 -2.95
C ASP A 44 -8.17 -0.11 -2.44
N ALA A 45 -7.17 0.12 -3.29
CA ALA A 45 -5.76 -0.04 -2.91
C ALA A 45 -5.35 0.94 -1.81
N VAL A 46 -5.81 2.20 -1.88
CA VAL A 46 -5.50 3.23 -0.88
C VAL A 46 -6.21 2.93 0.44
N LEU A 47 -7.47 2.48 0.37
CA LEU A 47 -8.24 2.11 1.56
C LEU A 47 -7.62 0.90 2.26
N ALA A 48 -7.23 -0.13 1.54
CA ALA A 48 -6.57 -1.30 2.11
C ALA A 48 -5.27 -0.93 2.84
N ILE A 49 -4.42 -0.10 2.22
CA ILE A 49 -3.19 0.40 2.87
C ILE A 49 -3.53 1.22 4.13
N ALA A 50 -4.54 2.11 4.05
CA ALA A 50 -4.95 2.92 5.19
C ALA A 50 -5.53 2.07 6.34
N ASP A 51 -6.30 1.03 6.03
CA ASP A 51 -6.84 0.08 7.02
C ASP A 51 -5.72 -0.72 7.68
N ASN A 52 -4.77 -1.24 6.90
CA ASN A 52 -3.59 -1.96 7.41
C ASN A 52 -2.77 -1.11 8.39
N LEU A 53 -2.73 0.22 8.17
CA LEU A 53 -2.05 1.19 9.04
C LEU A 53 -2.95 1.79 10.12
N SER A 54 -4.20 1.33 10.24
CA SER A 54 -5.21 1.86 11.18
C SER A 54 -5.45 3.38 11.05
N LEU A 55 -5.37 3.92 9.83
CA LEU A 55 -5.57 5.33 9.52
C LEU A 55 -7.01 5.68 9.19
N ASN A 56 -7.82 4.70 8.79
CA ASN A 56 -9.27 4.86 8.63
C ASN A 56 -9.98 4.70 9.99
N LYS A 57 -10.84 5.66 10.32
CA LYS A 57 -11.70 5.65 11.52
C LYS A 57 -13.16 5.66 11.13
#